data_AF-A0AAD1SMA0-F1
#
_entry.id   AF-A0AAD1SMA0-F1
#
_cell.length_a   1.000
_cell.length_b   1.000
_cell.length_c   1.000
_cell.angle_alpha   90.00
_cell.angle_beta   90.00
_cell.angle_gamma   90.00
#
_symmetry.space_group_name_H-M   'P 1'
#
loop_
_entity.id
_entity.type
_entity.pdbx_description
1 polymer ?
#
loop_
_entity_poly.entity_id
_entity_poly.type
_entity_poly.pdbx_seq_one_letter_code
_entity_poly.pdbx_strand_id
1 'polypeptide(L)'
;MKSSVVHAKRSSSYDRRDDHSSRRRSSSPEERYQNRDRSLSPRDRGYRGRGYSDRDRYDDDRSRNGRYERSEDYREKDRHMSRRDQDYDYDRRRNRRSPPSRKSEERSEEQTSAEPPVKKKKEELDPILTRTGGAYIPPAKLRMMQEQITDKSSLAYQRMSWEALKKSINGLINKVNVSNIGNIIQELLQENIVRGRGQLSRSILQAQSASPIFTHVYAAVVSIINSKFPQIGELILKRLILNFRKGYRRNDKQLCLTASKFIAHLINQNVAHEVLALEILTLLLERPTDDSVEVSIGFLKESGLKLTQVSPRGINAIFERLRNVLHESEIDKRVQYMIEVMFAVRKDGFKDHPVILDGLDLVEEEDQFTHMLPLEDDYNPEDVLNVFKMDPNFLENEEKYKTIKKEILDEGDTESEEGDDEGEGSDEDSDDADEDEADGGDEG
;
A
#
# COMPACT_ATOMS: atom_id res chain seq x y z
N MET A 1 17.58 3.06 70.70
CA MET A 1 18.25 4.33 71.07
C MET A 1 17.33 5.51 70.72
N LYS A 2 17.63 6.73 71.18
CA LYS A 2 16.79 7.94 70.99
C LYS A 2 16.71 8.30 69.49
N SER A 3 15.61 8.71 68.85
CA SER A 3 14.39 9.47 69.21
C SER A 3 14.58 10.99 69.33
N SER A 4 14.13 11.75 68.32
CA SER A 4 13.72 13.16 68.49
C SER A 4 12.79 13.60 67.35
N VAL A 5 11.60 14.08 67.70
CA VAL A 5 10.73 14.91 66.85
C VAL A 5 10.70 16.29 67.50
N VAL A 6 10.76 17.37 66.70
CA VAL A 6 10.69 18.74 67.22
C VAL A 6 9.53 19.49 66.56
N HIS A 7 8.77 20.23 67.37
CA HIS A 7 7.50 20.85 66.96
C HIS A 7 7.32 22.19 67.70
N ALA A 8 7.33 23.31 66.98
CA ALA A 8 7.06 24.67 67.48
C ALA A 8 6.59 25.53 66.28
N LYS A 9 5.56 26.41 66.30
CA LYS A 9 4.99 27.35 67.31
C LYS A 9 6.00 28.44 67.72
N ARG A 10 5.68 29.74 67.79
CA ARG A 10 4.36 30.44 67.76
C ARG A 10 4.51 31.97 67.53
N SER A 11 3.48 32.59 66.93
CA SER A 11 2.77 33.83 67.37
C SER A 11 3.34 35.26 67.21
N SER A 12 2.38 36.22 67.35
CA SER A 12 2.43 37.70 67.34
C SER A 12 2.45 38.32 65.93
N SER A 13 1.46 39.08 65.43
CA SER A 13 0.40 39.97 65.98
C SER A 13 0.84 41.42 66.22
N TYR A 14 0.44 42.31 65.29
CA TYR A 14 0.05 43.72 65.42
C TYR A 14 -0.70 44.12 64.12
N ASP A 15 -1.47 45.21 64.01
CA ASP A 15 -2.59 45.81 64.77
C ASP A 15 -3.16 46.95 63.89
N ARG A 16 -4.41 47.39 64.09
CA ARG A 16 -5.09 48.59 63.51
C ARG A 16 -5.63 48.45 62.06
N ARG A 17 -6.93 48.70 61.73
CA ARG A 17 -7.98 49.73 62.10
C ARG A 17 -7.94 50.96 61.18
N ASP A 18 -9.01 51.71 60.89
CA ASP A 18 -10.50 51.68 61.05
C ASP A 18 -11.02 52.73 60.02
N ASP A 19 -12.23 52.82 59.42
CA ASP A 19 -13.54 52.11 59.35
C ASP A 19 -13.96 52.19 57.82
N HIS A 20 -15.16 52.11 57.21
CA HIS A 20 -16.60 52.06 57.52
C HIS A 20 -17.25 50.80 56.88
N SER A 21 -18.37 50.21 57.30
CA SER A 21 -19.63 50.66 57.94
C SER A 21 -20.65 51.32 56.98
N SER A 22 -21.96 50.95 56.96
CA SER A 22 -22.64 49.70 57.38
C SER A 22 -24.09 49.62 56.84
N ARG A 23 -24.68 48.41 56.93
CA ARG A 23 -26.13 48.02 56.88
C ARG A 23 -26.63 47.48 55.53
N ARG A 24 -27.16 46.24 55.43
CA ARG A 24 -28.38 45.61 56.05
C ARG A 24 -29.68 46.16 55.42
N ARG A 25 -30.71 45.36 55.06
CA ARG A 25 -31.10 44.02 55.55
C ARG A 25 -31.99 43.23 54.55
N SER A 26 -32.20 41.93 54.82
CA SER A 26 -33.22 40.98 54.30
C SER A 26 -34.64 41.55 54.11
N SER A 27 -35.56 40.97 53.30
CA SER A 27 -36.01 39.56 53.26
C SER A 27 -36.92 39.19 52.06
N SER A 28 -37.11 37.89 51.80
CA SER A 28 -38.13 37.23 50.93
C SER A 28 -39.53 37.11 51.64
N PRO A 29 -40.61 36.48 51.08
CA PRO A 29 -40.78 35.71 49.81
C PRO A 29 -42.15 35.88 49.05
N GLU A 30 -42.45 34.93 48.12
CA GLU A 30 -43.77 34.40 47.68
C GLU A 30 -44.57 34.94 46.46
N GLU A 31 -45.60 34.16 46.08
CA GLU A 31 -46.33 34.00 44.77
C GLU A 31 -47.07 35.27 44.23
N ARG A 32 -47.63 35.36 42.99
CA ARG A 32 -48.68 34.50 42.40
C ARG A 32 -49.19 34.91 40.98
N TYR A 33 -49.57 33.92 40.16
CA TYR A 33 -50.38 33.91 38.89
C TYR A 33 -50.63 35.19 38.03
N GLN A 34 -50.54 35.06 36.69
CA GLN A 34 -51.75 34.89 35.84
C GLN A 34 -51.51 34.51 34.36
N ASN A 35 -52.51 33.81 33.80
CA ASN A 35 -52.64 33.20 32.46
C ASN A 35 -52.44 34.11 31.24
N ARG A 36 -52.02 33.51 30.10
CA ARG A 36 -52.89 33.46 28.90
C ARG A 36 -52.52 32.41 27.86
N ASP A 37 -53.39 31.40 27.70
CA ASP A 37 -53.53 30.62 26.47
C ASP A 37 -54.28 31.42 25.38
N ARG A 38 -53.97 31.13 24.10
CA ARG A 38 -54.93 30.55 23.13
C ARG A 38 -54.36 30.43 21.71
N SER A 39 -54.36 29.20 21.20
CA SER A 39 -54.35 28.89 19.77
C SER A 39 -55.67 29.27 19.07
N LEU A 40 -55.65 29.64 17.79
CA LEU A 40 -56.71 29.33 16.79
C LEU A 40 -56.34 29.81 15.37
N SER A 41 -56.61 28.97 14.38
CA SER A 41 -56.79 29.31 12.94
C SER A 41 -58.29 29.05 12.59
N PRO A 42 -58.80 29.12 11.34
CA PRO A 42 -58.21 29.52 10.04
C PRO A 42 -59.13 30.43 9.16
N ARG A 43 -58.83 30.51 7.84
CA ARG A 43 -59.70 30.71 6.65
C ARG A 43 -59.88 32.08 5.93
N ASP A 44 -59.74 31.95 4.60
CA ASP A 44 -60.50 32.54 3.46
C ASP A 44 -60.63 34.06 3.20
N ARG A 45 -59.85 34.54 2.20
CA ARG A 45 -60.26 35.27 0.97
C ARG A 45 -59.00 35.75 0.21
N GLY A 46 -58.95 35.88 -1.12
CA GLY A 46 -59.92 35.47 -2.15
C GLY A 46 -59.75 36.27 -3.46
N TYR A 47 -59.33 35.59 -4.55
CA TYR A 47 -59.39 36.00 -5.97
C TYR A 47 -58.83 37.38 -6.42
N ARG A 48 -57.82 37.33 -7.31
CA ARG A 48 -58.00 37.64 -8.75
C ARG A 48 -56.84 37.08 -9.57
N GLY A 49 -57.09 36.66 -10.81
CA GLY A 49 -56.07 36.13 -11.71
C GLY A 49 -56.37 36.40 -13.18
N ARG A 50 -55.30 36.41 -13.99
CA ARG A 50 -55.21 36.30 -15.45
C ARG A 50 -53.76 35.89 -15.76
N GLY A 51 -53.44 35.09 -16.77
CA GLY A 51 -54.33 34.41 -17.72
C GLY A 51 -53.71 34.38 -19.12
N TYR A 52 -53.04 33.26 -19.45
CA TYR A 52 -52.58 32.75 -20.75
C TYR A 52 -52.67 33.64 -22.01
N SER A 53 -51.58 33.65 -22.78
CA SER A 53 -51.62 33.15 -24.17
C SER A 53 -50.23 32.81 -24.71
N ASP A 54 -50.03 31.57 -25.14
CA ASP A 54 -48.97 31.18 -26.07
C ASP A 54 -49.16 31.84 -27.44
N ARG A 55 -48.08 31.95 -28.23
CA ARG A 55 -48.16 31.88 -29.70
C ARG A 55 -46.80 31.68 -30.37
N ASP A 56 -46.71 30.62 -31.14
CA ASP A 56 -45.60 30.32 -32.06
C ASP A 56 -45.52 31.32 -33.22
N ARG A 57 -44.31 31.46 -33.79
CA ARG A 57 -44.15 31.61 -35.24
C ARG A 57 -42.76 31.18 -35.72
N TYR A 58 -42.73 30.60 -36.91
CA TYR A 58 -41.58 30.04 -37.63
C TYR A 58 -40.95 31.07 -38.61
N ASP A 59 -39.70 30.75 -39.03
CA ASP A 59 -38.97 31.23 -40.23
C ASP A 59 -38.71 32.75 -40.36
N ASP A 60 -37.51 33.20 -40.76
CA ASP A 60 -36.88 32.99 -42.07
C ASP A 60 -35.33 33.04 -42.05
N ASP A 61 -34.72 32.76 -43.21
CA ASP A 61 -33.28 32.57 -43.49
C ASP A 61 -32.55 33.88 -43.92
N ARG A 62 -31.23 33.81 -44.13
CA ARG A 62 -30.35 34.69 -44.96
C ARG A 62 -29.82 36.02 -44.41
N SER A 63 -28.56 35.94 -43.96
CA SER A 63 -27.39 36.60 -44.59
C SER A 63 -27.42 38.11 -44.94
N ARG A 64 -26.63 38.93 -44.20
CA ARG A 64 -25.72 39.93 -44.83
C ARG A 64 -24.55 40.47 -43.95
N ASN A 65 -23.39 39.81 -44.05
CA ASN A 65 -22.04 40.37 -44.27
C ASN A 65 -21.57 41.68 -43.54
N GLY A 66 -20.42 41.62 -42.84
CA GLY A 66 -19.64 42.84 -42.50
C GLY A 66 -18.32 42.65 -41.71
N ARG A 67 -17.20 42.39 -42.42
CA ARG A 67 -15.74 42.69 -42.17
C ARG A 67 -15.17 42.81 -40.72
N TYR A 68 -13.92 42.43 -40.42
CA TYR A 68 -12.66 42.32 -41.18
C TYR A 68 -11.94 41.00 -40.81
N GLU A 69 -11.32 40.23 -41.72
CA GLU A 69 -9.95 40.39 -42.29
C GLU A 69 -8.83 40.51 -41.21
N ARG A 70 -7.71 39.76 -41.26
CA ARG A 70 -6.89 39.45 -42.45
C ARG A 70 -5.96 38.21 -42.33
N SER A 71 -6.02 37.35 -43.35
CA SER A 71 -5.02 36.42 -43.92
C SER A 71 -3.94 35.69 -43.09
N GLU A 72 -3.95 34.36 -43.17
CA GLU A 72 -2.75 33.52 -43.33
C GLU A 72 -2.19 33.63 -44.76
N ASP A 73 -0.89 33.33 -44.97
CA ASP A 73 -0.35 32.23 -45.82
C ASP A 73 1.21 32.29 -45.85
N TYR A 74 1.84 31.35 -46.57
CA TYR A 74 3.26 31.21 -46.96
C TYR A 74 4.21 30.40 -46.06
N ARG A 75 4.05 29.08 -46.21
CA ARG A 75 5.08 28.03 -46.31
C ARG A 75 6.57 28.44 -46.23
N GLU A 76 7.28 27.73 -45.34
CA GLU A 76 8.49 26.95 -45.65
C GLU A 76 9.70 27.65 -46.32
N LYS A 77 10.73 28.00 -45.51
CA LYS A 77 12.11 27.64 -45.86
C LYS A 77 13.18 27.75 -44.76
N ASP A 78 14.26 27.02 -45.04
CA ASP A 78 15.66 27.18 -44.65
C ASP A 78 16.09 27.17 -43.16
N ARG A 79 16.77 26.06 -42.83
CA ARG A 79 17.72 25.94 -41.72
C ARG A 79 18.87 26.93 -41.93
N HIS A 80 19.21 27.78 -40.96
CA HIS A 80 20.61 28.11 -40.62
C HIS A 80 20.69 29.11 -39.44
N MET A 81 20.99 28.63 -38.23
CA MET A 81 21.88 29.36 -37.33
C MET A 81 22.52 28.42 -36.29
N SER A 82 23.84 28.47 -36.23
CA SER A 82 24.66 27.84 -35.19
C SER A 82 25.97 28.60 -35.12
N ARG A 83 26.30 29.15 -33.94
CA ARG A 83 27.64 29.40 -33.40
C ARG A 83 27.55 30.25 -32.13
N ARG A 84 28.56 30.07 -31.28
CA ARG A 84 28.70 30.53 -29.88
C ARG A 84 27.95 29.67 -28.85
N ASP A 85 28.57 29.26 -27.74
CA ASP A 85 29.98 29.43 -27.30
C ASP A 85 30.69 28.11 -27.03
N GLN A 86 32.03 28.14 -27.16
CA GLN A 86 32.93 27.00 -27.04
C GLN A 86 34.31 27.52 -26.66
N ASP A 87 34.80 27.21 -25.46
CA ASP A 87 36.23 27.15 -25.12
C ASP A 87 36.42 26.48 -23.74
N TYR A 88 37.66 26.07 -23.46
CA TYR A 88 38.11 25.22 -22.35
C TYR A 88 37.54 23.77 -22.41
N ASP A 89 38.33 22.70 -22.26
CA ASP A 89 39.71 22.57 -21.76
C ASP A 89 40.59 21.69 -22.69
N TYR A 90 41.91 21.67 -22.47
CA TYR A 90 42.91 21.17 -23.42
C TYR A 90 43.71 19.93 -22.94
N ASP A 91 44.51 19.37 -23.86
CA ASP A 91 45.60 18.40 -23.63
C ASP A 91 45.36 17.10 -22.79
N ARG A 92 44.98 16.01 -23.49
CA ARG A 92 45.71 14.72 -23.38
C ARG A 92 45.41 13.70 -24.49
N ARG A 93 46.19 13.74 -25.58
CA ARG A 93 46.67 12.57 -26.38
C ARG A 93 47.45 13.04 -27.61
N ARG A 94 48.78 12.98 -27.56
CA ARG A 94 49.70 13.32 -28.67
C ARG A 94 50.43 12.07 -29.16
N ASN A 95 50.59 11.94 -30.48
CA ASN A 95 51.25 10.84 -31.22
C ASN A 95 50.50 9.48 -31.16
N ARG A 96 50.50 8.64 -32.21
CA ARG A 96 51.25 8.65 -33.49
C ARG A 96 50.31 8.59 -34.72
N ARG A 97 50.80 8.93 -35.91
CA ARG A 97 50.07 8.91 -37.20
C ARG A 97 50.87 8.18 -38.29
N SER A 98 50.22 7.24 -39.01
CA SER A 98 50.41 6.92 -40.45
C SER A 98 51.81 6.43 -40.92
N PRO A 99 52.00 6.01 -42.20
CA PRO A 99 51.06 5.72 -43.30
C PRO A 99 51.13 4.26 -43.85
N PRO A 100 50.25 3.84 -44.79
CA PRO A 100 50.26 2.50 -45.40
C PRO A 100 51.08 2.41 -46.70
N SER A 101 51.33 1.19 -47.18
CA SER A 101 51.96 0.90 -48.50
C SER A 101 51.32 -0.33 -49.17
N ARG A 102 51.35 -0.39 -50.51
CA ARG A 102 50.95 -1.53 -51.36
C ARG A 102 52.17 -2.02 -52.15
N LYS A 103 52.29 -3.34 -52.35
CA LYS A 103 52.80 -3.91 -53.61
C LYS A 103 52.31 -5.34 -53.84
N SER A 104 52.59 -5.87 -55.04
CA SER A 104 51.93 -7.00 -55.65
C SER A 104 52.72 -8.32 -55.58
N GLU A 105 52.00 -9.40 -55.89
CA GLU A 105 52.46 -10.63 -56.57
C GLU A 105 53.72 -11.36 -56.06
N GLU A 106 53.54 -12.63 -55.65
CA GLU A 106 53.97 -13.74 -56.52
C GLU A 106 53.23 -15.05 -56.19
N ARG A 107 53.47 -16.09 -57.00
CA ARG A 107 52.70 -17.35 -57.05
C ARG A 107 53.58 -18.54 -56.63
N SER A 108 53.08 -19.36 -55.71
CA SER A 108 53.53 -20.75 -55.53
C SER A 108 52.33 -21.62 -55.17
N GLU A 109 52.31 -22.85 -55.70
CA GLU A 109 51.24 -23.83 -55.54
C GLU A 109 51.78 -25.02 -54.76
N GLU A 110 51.06 -25.46 -53.72
CA GLU A 110 51.11 -26.86 -53.29
C GLU A 110 49.79 -27.22 -52.59
N GLN A 111 49.37 -28.48 -52.74
CA GLN A 111 48.04 -28.97 -52.33
C GLN A 111 48.13 -29.80 -51.06
N THR A 112 47.14 -29.70 -50.17
CA THR A 112 46.78 -30.83 -49.29
C THR A 112 45.35 -30.71 -48.73
N SER A 113 44.62 -31.84 -48.82
CA SER A 113 43.46 -32.28 -48.02
C SER A 113 42.59 -31.27 -47.25
N ALA A 114 41.31 -31.25 -47.65
CA ALA A 114 40.17 -30.62 -46.99
C ALA A 114 39.98 -30.91 -45.49
N GLU A 115 39.44 -29.92 -44.77
CA GLU A 115 38.15 -30.01 -44.04
C GLU A 115 37.58 -28.60 -43.76
N PRO A 116 36.26 -28.39 -43.78
CA PRO A 116 35.66 -27.11 -43.41
C PRO A 116 35.62 -26.93 -41.89
N PRO A 117 35.83 -25.72 -41.34
CA PRO A 117 35.91 -25.52 -39.90
C PRO A 117 34.57 -25.85 -39.22
N VAL A 118 34.59 -26.82 -38.31
CA VAL A 118 33.45 -27.16 -37.46
C VAL A 118 32.95 -25.89 -36.77
N LYS A 119 31.71 -25.50 -37.09
CA LYS A 119 31.03 -24.40 -36.40
C LYS A 119 31.00 -24.75 -34.93
N LYS A 120 31.79 -24.05 -34.10
CA LYS A 120 31.63 -24.10 -32.64
C LYS A 120 30.15 -23.89 -32.36
N LYS A 121 29.48 -24.89 -31.76
CA LYS A 121 28.14 -24.67 -31.23
C LYS A 121 28.25 -23.44 -30.35
N LYS A 122 27.40 -22.44 -30.59
CA LYS A 122 27.09 -21.51 -29.51
C LYS A 122 26.53 -22.39 -28.41
N GLU A 123 27.12 -22.35 -27.22
CA GLU A 123 26.44 -22.83 -26.03
C GLU A 123 25.09 -22.12 -26.03
N GLU A 124 24.01 -22.89 -26.06
CA GLU A 124 22.67 -22.32 -26.09
C GLU A 124 22.46 -21.69 -24.71
N LEU A 125 22.64 -20.36 -24.65
CA LEU A 125 22.44 -19.58 -23.44
C LEU A 125 21.01 -19.82 -22.97
N ASP A 126 20.84 -20.65 -21.93
CA ASP A 126 19.53 -21.02 -21.42
C ASP A 126 18.66 -19.78 -21.27
N PRO A 127 17.43 -19.77 -21.81
CA PRO A 127 16.53 -18.62 -21.65
C PRO A 127 16.35 -18.23 -20.17
N ILE A 128 16.43 -19.22 -19.27
CA ILE A 128 16.45 -19.09 -17.81
C ILE A 128 17.65 -18.29 -17.29
N LEU A 129 18.85 -18.47 -17.86
CA LEU A 129 20.09 -17.86 -17.35
C LEU A 129 20.25 -16.37 -17.66
N THR A 130 19.52 -15.84 -18.65
CA THR A 130 19.63 -14.43 -19.08
C THR A 130 19.50 -13.42 -17.92
N ARG A 131 20.46 -12.50 -17.78
CA ARG A 131 20.65 -11.66 -16.57
C ARG A 131 19.52 -10.65 -16.27
N THR A 132 18.57 -10.49 -17.19
CA THR A 132 17.54 -9.42 -17.19
C THR A 132 16.11 -9.94 -17.36
N GLY A 133 15.85 -11.23 -17.04
CA GLY A 133 14.48 -11.78 -16.96
C GLY A 133 13.69 -11.73 -18.28
N GLY A 134 14.39 -11.85 -19.41
CA GLY A 134 13.93 -11.36 -20.71
C GLY A 134 13.54 -12.45 -21.72
N ALA A 135 12.68 -13.39 -21.36
CA ALA A 135 11.99 -14.26 -22.31
C ALA A 135 10.65 -14.75 -21.75
N TYR A 136 9.55 -14.56 -22.50
CA TYR A 136 8.30 -15.25 -22.19
C TYR A 136 8.41 -16.72 -22.63
N ILE A 137 8.61 -17.62 -21.67
CA ILE A 137 8.60 -19.07 -21.91
C ILE A 137 7.13 -19.53 -21.87
N PRO A 138 6.58 -20.09 -22.96
CA PRO A 138 5.20 -20.58 -22.98
C PRO A 138 4.97 -21.68 -21.91
N PRO A 139 3.81 -21.73 -21.23
CA PRO A 139 3.59 -22.66 -20.11
C PRO A 139 3.82 -24.14 -20.42
N ALA A 140 3.57 -24.60 -21.65
CA ALA A 140 3.89 -25.97 -22.08
C ALA A 140 5.39 -26.23 -22.14
N LYS A 141 6.18 -25.29 -22.72
CA LYS A 141 7.65 -25.39 -22.77
C LYS A 141 8.27 -25.23 -21.38
N LEU A 142 7.62 -24.49 -20.47
CA LEU A 142 8.05 -24.36 -19.08
C LEU A 142 7.90 -25.70 -18.36
N ARG A 143 6.76 -26.40 -18.50
CA ARG A 143 6.54 -27.76 -17.95
C ARG A 143 7.54 -28.80 -18.49
N MET A 144 7.72 -28.88 -19.81
CA MET A 144 8.73 -29.75 -20.42
C MET A 144 10.15 -29.49 -19.89
N MET A 145 10.46 -28.25 -19.52
CA MET A 145 11.76 -27.88 -18.93
C MET A 145 11.80 -28.09 -17.41
N GLN A 146 10.67 -28.19 -16.71
CA GLN A 146 10.58 -28.66 -15.32
C GLN A 146 10.81 -30.18 -15.25
N GLU A 147 10.16 -30.93 -16.13
CA GLU A 147 10.26 -32.39 -16.26
C GLU A 147 11.70 -32.87 -16.56
N GLN A 148 12.51 -32.04 -17.24
CA GLN A 148 13.90 -32.34 -17.59
C GLN A 148 14.93 -31.98 -16.50
N ILE A 149 14.56 -31.24 -15.44
CA ILE A 149 15.50 -30.80 -14.40
C ILE A 149 15.26 -31.61 -13.12
N THR A 150 15.92 -32.77 -13.04
CA THR A 150 15.86 -33.67 -11.88
C THR A 150 16.66 -33.17 -10.67
N ASP A 151 17.76 -32.42 -10.89
CA ASP A 151 18.58 -31.85 -9.82
C ASP A 151 17.94 -30.60 -9.22
N LYS A 152 17.37 -30.78 -8.02
CA LYS A 152 16.75 -29.72 -7.20
C LYS A 152 17.74 -28.70 -6.63
N SER A 153 19.05 -29.01 -6.61
CA SER A 153 20.09 -28.08 -6.16
C SER A 153 20.57 -27.13 -7.27
N SER A 154 20.38 -27.50 -8.54
CA SER A 154 20.80 -26.76 -9.72
C SER A 154 20.32 -25.30 -9.73
N LEU A 155 21.19 -24.38 -10.15
CA LEU A 155 20.86 -22.97 -10.37
C LEU A 155 19.62 -22.80 -11.27
N ALA A 156 19.47 -23.65 -12.29
CA ALA A 156 18.31 -23.62 -13.18
C ALA A 156 17.00 -23.95 -12.43
N TYR A 157 17.01 -24.97 -11.58
CA TYR A 157 15.86 -25.35 -10.74
C TYR A 157 15.52 -24.25 -9.72
N GLN A 158 16.52 -23.77 -8.97
CA GLN A 158 16.32 -22.70 -7.97
C GLN A 158 15.76 -21.42 -8.61
N ARG A 159 16.23 -21.07 -9.81
CA ARG A 159 15.77 -19.87 -10.52
C ARG A 159 14.37 -20.02 -11.11
N MET A 160 14.03 -21.22 -11.59
CA MET A 160 12.71 -21.56 -12.10
C MET A 160 11.66 -21.59 -10.97
N SER A 161 11.98 -22.22 -9.84
CA SER A 161 11.13 -22.23 -8.64
C SER A 161 10.98 -20.84 -8.00
N TRP A 162 12.01 -19.99 -8.03
CA TRP A 162 11.90 -18.59 -7.64
C TRP A 162 10.91 -17.79 -8.50
N GLU A 163 10.98 -17.93 -9.83
CA GLU A 163 10.03 -17.27 -10.74
C GLU A 163 8.62 -17.88 -10.67
N ALA A 164 8.46 -19.13 -10.23
CA ALA A 164 7.15 -19.72 -9.89
C ALA A 164 6.57 -19.12 -8.60
N LEU A 165 7.30 -19.19 -7.48
CA LEU A 165 6.95 -18.59 -6.19
C LEU A 165 6.54 -17.12 -6.33
N LYS A 166 7.33 -16.33 -7.08
CA LYS A 166 7.07 -14.93 -7.40
C LYS A 166 5.76 -14.70 -8.16
N LYS A 167 5.38 -15.59 -9.08
CA LYS A 167 4.09 -15.52 -9.79
C LYS A 167 2.93 -15.95 -8.91
N SER A 168 3.12 -16.99 -8.10
CA SER A 168 2.13 -17.52 -7.16
C SER A 168 1.73 -16.47 -6.12
N ILE A 169 2.69 -15.94 -5.37
CA ILE A 169 2.50 -14.83 -4.42
C ILE A 169 1.77 -13.64 -5.06
N ASN A 170 2.20 -13.21 -6.25
CA ASN A 170 1.59 -12.07 -6.93
C ASN A 170 0.14 -12.38 -7.37
N GLY A 171 -0.11 -13.59 -7.86
CA GLY A 171 -1.44 -14.08 -8.22
C GLY A 171 -2.39 -14.18 -7.03
N LEU A 172 -1.90 -14.60 -5.86
CA LEU A 172 -2.67 -14.67 -4.62
C LEU A 172 -3.05 -13.29 -4.09
N ILE A 173 -2.06 -12.40 -3.95
CA ILE A 173 -2.28 -11.04 -3.44
C ILE A 173 -3.22 -10.21 -4.34
N ASN A 174 -3.26 -10.46 -5.65
CA ASN A 174 -4.21 -9.78 -6.55
C ASN A 174 -5.65 -10.35 -6.51
N LYS A 175 -5.87 -11.52 -5.92
CA LYS A 175 -7.20 -12.17 -5.81
C LYS A 175 -7.89 -11.92 -4.46
N VAL A 176 -7.15 -11.43 -3.46
CA VAL A 176 -7.62 -11.43 -2.07
C VAL A 176 -8.76 -10.43 -1.83
N ASN A 177 -9.77 -10.87 -1.12
CA ASN A 177 -10.93 -10.11 -0.70
C ASN A 177 -11.45 -10.64 0.66
N VAL A 178 -12.46 -9.99 1.22
CA VAL A 178 -12.98 -10.34 2.56
C VAL A 178 -13.52 -11.77 2.64
N SER A 179 -14.14 -12.31 1.58
CA SER A 179 -14.77 -13.64 1.62
C SER A 179 -13.88 -14.80 1.18
N ASN A 180 -12.65 -14.54 0.72
CA ASN A 180 -11.69 -15.60 0.37
C ASN A 180 -10.35 -15.51 1.13
N ILE A 181 -10.19 -14.57 2.06
CA ILE A 181 -8.92 -14.32 2.75
C ILE A 181 -8.36 -15.56 3.46
N GLY A 182 -9.18 -16.39 4.11
CA GLY A 182 -8.75 -17.64 4.73
C GLY A 182 -8.10 -18.60 3.73
N ASN A 183 -8.80 -18.94 2.65
CA ASN A 183 -8.29 -19.82 1.58
C ASN A 183 -7.03 -19.23 0.92
N ILE A 184 -6.99 -17.91 0.68
CA ILE A 184 -5.82 -17.24 0.10
C ILE A 184 -4.62 -17.27 1.06
N ILE A 185 -4.83 -17.17 2.38
CA ILE A 185 -3.78 -17.33 3.38
C ILE A 185 -3.30 -18.79 3.43
N GLN A 186 -4.19 -19.78 3.41
CA GLN A 186 -3.81 -21.19 3.31
C GLN A 186 -2.96 -21.44 2.05
N GLU A 187 -3.44 -21.06 0.85
CA GLU A 187 -2.66 -21.13 -0.40
C GLU A 187 -1.31 -20.39 -0.31
N LEU A 188 -1.25 -19.27 0.40
CA LEU A 188 -0.02 -18.47 0.55
C LEU A 188 0.98 -19.11 1.54
N LEU A 189 0.51 -19.76 2.60
CA LEU A 189 1.34 -20.52 3.53
C LEU A 189 1.87 -21.83 2.92
N GLN A 190 1.17 -22.38 1.91
CA GLN A 190 1.68 -23.51 1.13
C GLN A 190 3.02 -23.20 0.42
N GLU A 191 3.22 -21.95 0.03
CA GLU A 191 4.42 -21.41 -0.63
C GLU A 191 5.50 -20.97 0.39
N ASN A 192 6.78 -21.03 0.02
CA ASN A 192 7.87 -20.59 0.93
C ASN A 192 7.94 -19.05 1.01
N ILE A 193 7.11 -18.45 1.87
CA ILE A 193 7.07 -17.00 2.10
C ILE A 193 8.25 -16.47 2.92
N VAL A 194 8.99 -17.30 3.65
CA VAL A 194 10.24 -16.88 4.32
C VAL A 194 11.31 -16.58 3.26
N ARG A 195 11.53 -17.49 2.32
CA ARG A 195 12.36 -17.27 1.11
C ARG A 195 11.77 -16.14 0.25
N GLY A 196 10.45 -16.12 0.11
CA GLY A 196 9.69 -15.16 -0.68
C GLY A 196 9.52 -13.77 -0.06
N ARG A 197 9.98 -13.51 1.18
CA ARG A 197 9.55 -12.36 2.00
C ARG A 197 9.71 -11.00 1.33
N GLY A 198 10.80 -10.81 0.58
CA GLY A 198 11.05 -9.60 -0.20
C GLY A 198 10.02 -9.40 -1.32
N GLN A 199 9.64 -10.48 -2.01
CA GLN A 199 8.62 -10.44 -3.06
C GLN A 199 7.20 -10.33 -2.51
N LEU A 200 6.87 -11.05 -1.44
CA LEU A 200 5.58 -10.92 -0.75
C LEU A 200 5.32 -9.48 -0.30
N SER A 201 6.28 -8.91 0.42
CA SER A 201 6.25 -7.51 0.83
C SER A 201 6.09 -6.56 -0.34
N ARG A 202 6.83 -6.79 -1.44
CA ARG A 202 6.73 -5.99 -2.66
C ARG A 202 5.35 -6.11 -3.32
N SER A 203 4.81 -7.32 -3.47
CA SER A 203 3.49 -7.56 -4.06
C SER A 203 2.39 -6.87 -3.26
N ILE A 204 2.37 -6.99 -1.93
CA ILE A 204 1.41 -6.31 -1.06
C ILE A 204 1.49 -4.79 -1.21
N LEU A 205 2.70 -4.21 -1.13
CA LEU A 205 2.88 -2.76 -1.26
C LEU A 205 2.50 -2.23 -2.65
N GLN A 206 2.78 -2.99 -3.72
CA GLN A 206 2.40 -2.62 -5.08
C GLN A 206 0.88 -2.76 -5.33
N ALA A 207 0.24 -3.83 -4.84
CA ALA A 207 -1.19 -4.05 -4.97
C ALA A 207 -2.00 -3.01 -4.18
N GLN A 208 -1.59 -2.69 -2.95
CA GLN A 208 -2.21 -1.65 -2.14
C GLN A 208 -2.06 -0.25 -2.78
N SER A 209 -0.88 0.07 -3.31
CA SER A 209 -0.65 1.36 -4.01
C SER A 209 -1.51 1.49 -5.28
N ALA A 210 -1.75 0.38 -5.97
CA ALA A 210 -2.56 0.32 -7.20
C ALA A 210 -4.07 0.21 -6.93
N SER A 211 -4.49 -0.26 -5.76
CA SER A 211 -5.90 -0.41 -5.37
C SER A 211 -6.14 -0.11 -3.88
N PRO A 212 -6.05 1.18 -3.47
CA PRO A 212 -6.15 1.56 -2.05
C PRO A 212 -7.54 1.31 -1.42
N ILE A 213 -8.55 0.98 -2.23
CA ILE A 213 -9.88 0.58 -1.78
C ILE A 213 -9.77 -0.66 -0.87
N PHE A 214 -8.98 -1.66 -1.24
CA PHE A 214 -8.82 -2.92 -0.50
C PHE A 214 -7.76 -2.87 0.62
N THR A 215 -7.33 -1.67 1.06
CA THR A 215 -6.25 -1.55 2.06
C THR A 215 -6.56 -2.25 3.38
N HIS A 216 -7.84 -2.33 3.78
CA HIS A 216 -8.28 -3.10 4.93
C HIS A 216 -8.02 -4.62 4.76
N VAL A 217 -8.25 -5.18 3.57
CA VAL A 217 -7.95 -6.60 3.27
C VAL A 217 -6.44 -6.83 3.30
N TYR A 218 -5.66 -5.94 2.67
CA TYR A 218 -4.20 -6.06 2.67
C TYR A 218 -3.61 -5.93 4.09
N ALA A 219 -4.22 -5.14 4.99
CA ALA A 219 -3.81 -5.07 6.39
C ALA A 219 -4.14 -6.34 7.17
N ALA A 220 -5.32 -6.95 6.95
CA ALA A 220 -5.67 -8.24 7.55
C ALA A 220 -4.73 -9.37 7.08
N VAL A 221 -4.40 -9.41 5.78
CA VAL A 221 -3.40 -10.34 5.22
C VAL A 221 -2.04 -10.16 5.90
N VAL A 222 -1.60 -8.92 6.12
CA VAL A 222 -0.36 -8.65 6.85
C VAL A 222 -0.47 -9.05 8.31
N SER A 223 -1.62 -8.86 8.97
CA SER A 223 -1.85 -9.25 10.37
C SER A 223 -1.67 -10.76 10.58
N ILE A 224 -2.33 -11.58 9.76
CA ILE A 224 -2.27 -13.05 9.85
C ILE A 224 -0.87 -13.59 9.50
N ILE A 225 -0.17 -12.96 8.55
CA ILE A 225 1.23 -13.30 8.25
C ILE A 225 2.16 -12.83 9.38
N ASN A 226 1.80 -11.79 10.14
CA ASN A 226 2.62 -11.18 11.17
C ASN A 226 2.57 -11.93 12.51
N SER A 227 1.46 -12.58 12.89
CA SER A 227 1.42 -13.45 14.07
C SER A 227 2.38 -14.63 13.90
N LYS A 228 2.26 -15.38 12.79
CA LYS A 228 3.10 -16.55 12.51
C LYS A 228 4.52 -16.19 12.02
N PHE A 229 4.72 -15.03 11.38
CA PHE A 229 6.04 -14.56 10.91
C PHE A 229 6.30 -13.05 11.15
N PRO A 230 6.57 -12.61 12.41
CA PRO A 230 6.76 -11.19 12.74
C PRO A 230 7.81 -10.44 11.89
N GLN A 231 8.89 -11.11 11.47
CA GLN A 231 9.93 -10.52 10.61
C GLN A 231 9.41 -10.10 9.22
N ILE A 232 8.33 -10.73 8.72
CA ILE A 232 7.72 -10.37 7.44
C ILE A 232 6.85 -9.12 7.61
N GLY A 233 6.07 -9.03 8.68
CA GLY A 233 5.33 -7.82 9.05
C GLY A 233 6.26 -6.63 9.28
N GLU A 234 7.35 -6.82 10.02
CA GLU A 234 8.39 -5.81 10.26
C GLU A 234 8.98 -5.28 8.94
N LEU A 235 9.36 -6.17 8.01
CA LEU A 235 9.91 -5.81 6.70
C LEU A 235 8.90 -5.01 5.85
N ILE A 236 7.62 -5.38 5.89
CA ILE A 236 6.54 -4.65 5.21
C ILE A 236 6.40 -3.24 5.80
N LEU A 237 6.35 -3.13 7.14
CA LEU A 237 6.19 -1.85 7.82
C LEU A 237 7.40 -0.92 7.60
N LYS A 238 8.64 -1.42 7.71
CA LYS A 238 9.87 -0.68 7.38
C LYS A 238 9.82 -0.08 5.97
N ARG A 239 9.46 -0.89 4.97
CA ARG A 239 9.33 -0.45 3.57
C ARG A 239 8.20 0.54 3.36
N LEU A 240 7.09 0.39 4.09
CA LEU A 240 5.95 1.29 4.04
C LEU A 240 6.27 2.67 4.63
N ILE A 241 6.94 2.72 5.79
CA ILE A 241 7.45 3.96 6.40
C ILE A 241 8.42 4.66 5.46
N LEU A 242 9.35 3.93 4.83
CA LEU A 242 10.27 4.48 3.83
C LEU A 242 9.54 5.02 2.59
N ASN A 243 8.46 4.38 2.15
CA ASN A 243 7.61 4.89 1.06
C ASN A 243 6.88 6.18 1.45
N PHE A 244 6.31 6.27 2.66
CA PHE A 244 5.73 7.51 3.17
C PHE A 244 6.75 8.65 3.25
N ARG A 245 7.93 8.41 3.87
CA ARG A 245 9.04 9.39 3.95
C ARG A 245 9.59 9.78 2.59
N LYS A 246 9.45 8.93 1.57
CA LYS A 246 9.83 9.20 0.18
C LYS A 246 8.76 10.02 -0.54
N GLY A 247 7.47 9.81 -0.25
CA GLY A 247 6.39 10.67 -0.74
C GLY A 247 6.49 12.07 -0.17
N TYR A 248 6.60 12.19 1.16
CA TYR A 248 6.67 13.47 1.88
C TYR A 248 7.85 14.32 1.39
N ARG A 249 9.08 13.76 1.35
CA ARG A 249 10.28 14.47 0.83
C ARG A 249 10.22 14.82 -0.66
N ARG A 250 9.24 14.34 -1.41
CA ARG A 250 9.03 14.64 -2.84
C ARG A 250 7.79 15.50 -3.10
N ASN A 251 7.02 15.84 -2.06
CA ASN A 251 5.67 16.41 -2.17
C ASN A 251 4.73 15.57 -3.05
N ASP A 252 4.92 14.24 -3.07
CA ASP A 252 4.04 13.31 -3.78
C ASP A 252 2.84 12.96 -2.88
N LYS A 253 1.80 13.80 -2.95
CA LYS A 253 0.56 13.62 -2.17
C LYS A 253 -0.08 12.25 -2.40
N GLN A 254 -0.04 11.71 -3.62
CA GLN A 254 -0.70 10.43 -3.90
C GLN A 254 0.03 9.27 -3.21
N LEU A 255 1.37 9.27 -3.22
CA LEU A 255 2.15 8.31 -2.44
C LEU A 255 1.98 8.50 -0.93
N CYS A 256 1.85 9.75 -0.44
CA CYS A 256 1.52 10.02 0.96
C CYS A 256 0.16 9.46 1.37
N LEU A 257 -0.90 9.69 0.57
CA LEU A 257 -2.27 9.22 0.86
C LEU A 257 -2.37 7.70 0.86
N THR A 258 -1.76 7.02 -0.11
CA THR A 258 -1.79 5.55 -0.18
C THR A 258 -0.98 4.91 0.95
N ALA A 259 0.21 5.43 1.23
CA ALA A 259 1.06 4.91 2.30
C ALA A 259 0.47 5.19 3.70
N SER A 260 -0.05 6.40 3.96
CA SER A 260 -0.66 6.71 5.26
C SER A 260 -1.92 5.88 5.51
N LYS A 261 -2.82 5.73 4.52
CA LYS A 261 -3.98 4.83 4.64
C LYS A 261 -3.57 3.38 4.99
N PHE A 262 -2.46 2.88 4.45
CA PHE A 262 -2.00 1.53 4.81
C PHE A 262 -1.41 1.47 6.23
N ILE A 263 -0.63 2.46 6.65
CA ILE A 263 -0.15 2.56 8.05
C ILE A 263 -1.34 2.61 9.02
N ALA A 264 -2.42 3.33 8.68
CA ALA A 264 -3.62 3.40 9.53
C ALA A 264 -4.26 2.03 9.76
N HIS A 265 -4.52 1.27 8.69
CA HIS A 265 -5.12 -0.06 8.83
C HIS A 265 -4.17 -1.07 9.52
N LEU A 266 -2.83 -0.94 9.39
CA LEU A 266 -1.88 -1.75 10.16
C LEU A 266 -1.84 -1.40 11.66
N ILE A 267 -2.11 -0.15 12.04
CA ILE A 267 -2.25 0.27 13.44
C ILE A 267 -3.60 -0.21 14.01
N ASN A 268 -4.68 -0.16 13.21
CA ASN A 268 -5.97 -0.71 13.61
C ASN A 268 -5.88 -2.21 13.92
N GLN A 269 -5.18 -2.96 13.04
CA GLN A 269 -4.86 -4.39 13.13
C GLN A 269 -3.72 -4.73 14.13
N ASN A 270 -3.31 -3.80 15.00
CA ASN A 270 -2.24 -3.99 16.01
C ASN A 270 -0.85 -4.43 15.47
N VAL A 271 -0.61 -4.47 14.16
CA VAL A 271 0.70 -4.79 13.56
C VAL A 271 1.71 -3.67 13.84
N ALA A 272 1.26 -2.42 13.91
CA ALA A 272 2.10 -1.25 14.16
C ALA A 272 1.62 -0.48 15.40
N HIS A 273 2.54 -0.04 16.25
CA HIS A 273 2.20 0.75 17.45
C HIS A 273 1.71 2.16 17.07
N GLU A 274 0.75 2.71 17.81
CA GLU A 274 0.05 3.95 17.43
C GLU A 274 0.93 5.22 17.52
N VAL A 275 2.07 5.13 18.21
CA VAL A 275 3.10 6.18 18.25
C VAL A 275 3.51 6.59 16.84
N LEU A 276 3.64 5.65 15.90
CA LEU A 276 3.94 5.95 14.49
C LEU A 276 2.88 6.85 13.85
N ALA A 277 1.60 6.70 14.19
CA ALA A 277 0.55 7.61 13.71
C ALA A 277 0.66 9.00 14.34
N LEU A 278 0.97 9.09 15.63
CA LEU A 278 1.16 10.37 16.31
C LEU A 278 2.37 11.14 15.75
N GLU A 279 3.46 10.45 15.43
CA GLU A 279 4.63 11.02 14.76
C GLU A 279 4.30 11.51 13.35
N ILE A 280 3.61 10.70 12.54
CA ILE A 280 3.17 11.07 11.18
C ILE A 280 2.26 12.30 11.21
N LEU A 281 1.30 12.35 12.13
CA LEU A 281 0.38 13.49 12.29
C LEU A 281 1.09 14.74 12.81
N THR A 282 2.09 14.58 13.68
CA THR A 282 2.91 15.70 14.15
C THR A 282 3.77 16.26 13.03
N LEU A 283 4.40 15.42 12.21
CA LEU A 283 5.20 15.84 11.04
C LEU A 283 4.34 16.59 10.00
N LEU A 284 3.17 16.06 9.66
CA LEU A 284 2.27 16.68 8.69
C LEU A 284 1.67 18.01 9.19
N LEU A 285 1.46 18.17 10.51
CA LEU A 285 0.87 19.36 11.11
C LEU A 285 1.90 20.31 11.77
N GLU A 286 3.20 20.04 11.68
CA GLU A 286 4.25 21.01 12.09
C GLU A 286 4.13 22.27 11.23
N ARG A 287 4.05 22.10 9.90
CA ARG A 287 3.97 23.18 8.90
C ARG A 287 2.82 22.90 7.93
N PRO A 288 1.59 23.24 8.30
CA PRO A 288 0.40 22.88 7.54
C PRO A 288 0.37 23.55 6.16
N THR A 289 0.51 22.74 5.12
CA THR A 289 0.10 23.04 3.74
C THR A 289 -1.20 22.33 3.42
N ASP A 290 -1.97 22.81 2.45
CA ASP A 290 -3.25 22.21 2.05
C ASP A 290 -3.15 20.70 1.80
N ASP A 291 -2.10 20.26 1.10
CA ASP A 291 -1.81 18.85 0.82
C ASP A 291 -1.48 18.04 2.08
N SER A 292 -0.70 18.59 3.01
CA SER A 292 -0.35 17.91 4.26
C SER A 292 -1.55 17.74 5.20
N VAL A 293 -2.46 18.71 5.21
CA VAL A 293 -3.70 18.67 6.00
C VAL A 293 -4.71 17.71 5.35
N GLU A 294 -4.81 17.66 4.02
CA GLU A 294 -5.57 16.63 3.30
C GLU A 294 -5.06 15.21 3.64
N VAL A 295 -3.75 14.97 3.62
CA VAL A 295 -3.15 13.69 4.04
C VAL A 295 -3.44 13.39 5.52
N SER A 296 -3.33 14.38 6.41
CA SER A 296 -3.60 14.22 7.84
C SER A 296 -5.05 13.84 8.13
N ILE A 297 -6.00 14.46 7.44
CA ILE A 297 -7.44 14.22 7.61
C ILE A 297 -7.83 12.87 7.01
N GLY A 298 -7.26 12.49 5.87
CA GLY A 298 -7.38 11.13 5.34
C GLY A 298 -6.91 10.09 6.35
N PHE A 299 -5.71 10.27 6.90
CA PHE A 299 -5.11 9.35 7.87
C PHE A 299 -5.89 9.29 9.21
N LEU A 300 -6.39 10.42 9.70
CA LEU A 300 -7.24 10.49 10.91
C LEU A 300 -8.60 9.84 10.75
N LYS A 301 -9.18 9.82 9.55
CA LYS A 301 -10.43 9.08 9.32
C LYS A 301 -10.24 7.58 9.50
N GLU A 302 -9.18 7.02 8.91
CA GLU A 302 -8.93 5.58 8.94
C GLU A 302 -8.41 5.08 10.30
N SER A 303 -7.62 5.88 11.04
CA SER A 303 -6.98 5.48 12.32
C SER A 303 -7.56 6.13 13.58
N GLY A 304 -8.43 7.13 13.45
CA GLY A 304 -8.83 8.00 14.57
C GLY A 304 -9.65 7.30 15.66
N LEU A 305 -10.40 6.26 15.33
CA LEU A 305 -11.13 5.47 16.32
C LEU A 305 -10.17 4.66 17.21
N LYS A 306 -9.19 3.95 16.61
CA LYS A 306 -8.14 3.23 17.35
C LYS A 306 -7.35 4.19 18.22
N LEU A 307 -6.88 5.31 17.66
CA LEU A 307 -6.18 6.37 18.40
C LEU A 307 -6.98 6.95 19.56
N THR A 308 -8.33 7.01 19.46
CA THR A 308 -9.21 7.44 20.55
C THR A 308 -9.28 6.41 21.68
N GLN A 309 -9.20 5.11 21.35
CA GLN A 309 -9.20 4.02 22.32
C GLN A 309 -7.85 3.91 23.06
N VAL A 310 -6.73 3.80 22.33
CA VAL A 310 -5.41 3.54 22.94
C VAL A 310 -4.67 4.80 23.41
N SER A 311 -4.78 5.92 22.69
CA SER A 311 -4.02 7.15 22.98
C SER A 311 -4.90 8.41 22.97
N PRO A 312 -5.94 8.49 23.83
CA PRO A 312 -6.85 9.64 23.89
C PRO A 312 -6.12 10.96 24.17
N ARG A 313 -4.97 10.92 24.85
CA ARG A 313 -4.11 12.12 25.06
C ARG A 313 -3.40 12.56 23.78
N GLY A 314 -2.88 11.62 22.99
CA GLY A 314 -2.20 11.90 21.72
C GLY A 314 -3.18 12.49 20.70
N ILE A 315 -4.30 11.82 20.46
CA ILE A 315 -5.29 12.30 19.48
C ILE A 315 -5.90 13.66 19.88
N ASN A 316 -6.06 13.94 21.18
CA ASN A 316 -6.51 15.26 21.66
C ASN A 316 -5.52 16.38 21.27
N ALA A 317 -4.21 16.15 21.38
CA ALA A 317 -3.21 17.13 20.95
C ALA A 317 -3.26 17.38 19.42
N ILE A 318 -3.49 16.34 18.62
CA ILE A 318 -3.67 16.47 17.16
C ILE A 318 -4.91 17.30 16.80
N PHE A 319 -6.06 17.08 17.47
CA PHE A 319 -7.25 17.89 17.23
C PHE A 319 -7.12 19.33 17.72
N GLU A 320 -6.35 19.59 18.78
CA GLU A 320 -6.03 20.97 19.17
C GLU A 320 -5.14 21.64 18.12
N ARG A 321 -4.14 20.93 17.59
CA ARG A 321 -3.32 21.41 16.47
C ARG A 321 -4.18 21.76 15.25
N LEU A 322 -5.14 20.89 14.87
CA LEU A 322 -6.08 21.18 13.77
C LEU A 322 -6.97 22.40 14.04
N ARG A 323 -7.38 22.66 15.28
CA ARG A 323 -8.12 23.89 15.64
C ARG A 323 -7.27 25.13 15.44
N ASN A 324 -6.00 25.07 15.84
CA ASN A 324 -5.05 26.15 15.59
C ASN A 324 -4.87 26.39 14.07
N VAL A 325 -4.71 25.34 13.26
CA VAL A 325 -4.65 25.50 11.79
C VAL A 325 -5.91 26.17 11.22
N LEU A 326 -7.10 25.85 11.76
CA LEU A 326 -8.37 26.44 11.32
C LEU A 326 -8.51 27.95 11.67
N HIS A 327 -7.83 28.43 12.70
CA HIS A 327 -7.96 29.81 13.21
C HIS A 327 -6.74 30.71 12.92
N GLU A 328 -5.53 30.15 12.86
CA GLU A 328 -4.25 30.87 12.86
C GLU A 328 -3.53 30.84 11.49
N SER A 329 -3.95 29.95 10.58
CA SER A 329 -3.28 29.74 9.29
C SER A 329 -4.12 30.24 8.09
N GLU A 330 -3.45 30.86 7.12
CA GLU A 330 -4.03 31.17 5.80
C GLU A 330 -4.12 29.90 4.92
N ILE A 331 -5.04 29.00 5.26
CA ILE A 331 -5.35 27.78 4.49
C ILE A 331 -6.54 27.99 3.54
N ASP A 332 -6.61 27.22 2.44
CA ASP A 332 -7.75 27.30 1.52
C ASP A 332 -9.08 26.85 2.16
N LYS A 333 -10.19 27.40 1.66
CA LYS A 333 -11.56 27.08 2.10
C LYS A 333 -11.89 25.59 1.99
N ARG A 334 -11.36 24.88 1.00
CA ARG A 334 -11.49 23.40 0.92
C ARG A 334 -10.95 22.74 2.18
N VAL A 335 -9.78 23.18 2.64
CA VAL A 335 -9.08 22.61 3.79
C VAL A 335 -9.81 22.96 5.09
N GLN A 336 -10.33 24.18 5.20
CA GLN A 336 -11.21 24.59 6.30
C GLN A 336 -12.41 23.64 6.42
N TYR A 337 -13.16 23.41 5.33
CA TYR A 337 -14.28 22.45 5.32
C TYR A 337 -13.84 21.01 5.63
N MET A 338 -12.65 20.58 5.20
CA MET A 338 -12.12 19.26 5.55
C MET A 338 -11.84 19.13 7.06
N ILE A 339 -11.32 20.17 7.71
CA ILE A 339 -11.11 20.20 9.16
C ILE A 339 -12.46 20.18 9.90
N GLU A 340 -13.44 20.97 9.46
CA GLU A 340 -14.80 20.95 10.02
C GLU A 340 -15.45 19.55 9.92
N VAL A 341 -15.33 18.90 8.76
CA VAL A 341 -15.78 17.51 8.56
C VAL A 341 -15.04 16.54 9.48
N MET A 342 -13.75 16.75 9.76
CA MET A 342 -12.99 15.92 10.70
C MET A 342 -13.49 16.08 12.16
N PHE A 343 -13.85 17.31 12.56
CA PHE A 343 -14.52 17.55 13.86
C PHE A 343 -15.91 16.92 13.92
N ALA A 344 -16.67 16.90 12.82
CA ALA A 344 -17.96 16.22 12.74
C ALA A 344 -17.79 14.69 12.88
N VAL A 345 -16.88 14.06 12.13
CA VAL A 345 -16.57 12.62 12.23
C VAL A 345 -16.16 12.23 13.65
N ARG A 346 -15.34 13.06 14.32
CA ARG A 346 -14.97 12.84 15.73
C ARG A 346 -16.17 12.96 16.67
N LYS A 347 -17.04 13.95 16.48
CA LYS A 347 -18.25 14.17 17.29
C LYS A 347 -19.23 12.99 17.17
N ASP A 348 -19.34 12.44 15.97
CA ASP A 348 -20.13 11.25 15.64
C ASP A 348 -19.41 9.93 15.99
N GLY A 349 -18.31 9.98 16.75
CA GLY A 349 -17.64 8.81 17.33
C GLY A 349 -16.96 7.90 16.31
N PHE A 350 -16.62 8.40 15.11
CA PHE A 350 -16.08 7.62 14.00
C PHE A 350 -16.98 6.46 13.55
N LYS A 351 -18.31 6.56 13.72
CA LYS A 351 -19.29 5.50 13.36
C LYS A 351 -19.14 4.92 11.93
N ASP A 352 -18.76 5.77 10.96
CA ASP A 352 -18.59 5.39 9.54
C ASP A 352 -17.16 4.89 9.22
N HIS A 353 -16.29 4.83 10.24
CA HIS A 353 -14.88 4.46 10.17
C HIS A 353 -14.53 3.50 11.34
N PRO A 354 -15.06 2.26 11.33
CA PRO A 354 -14.71 1.25 12.33
C PRO A 354 -13.22 0.87 12.25
N VAL A 355 -12.68 0.35 13.36
CA VAL A 355 -11.26 -0.02 13.49
C VAL A 355 -10.90 -1.15 12.51
N ILE A 356 -11.58 -2.27 12.66
CA ILE A 356 -11.55 -3.42 11.74
C ILE A 356 -12.97 -3.57 11.17
N LEU A 357 -13.09 -4.09 9.95
CA LEU A 357 -14.38 -4.40 9.33
C LEU A 357 -14.75 -5.86 9.61
N ASP A 358 -16.04 -6.12 9.76
CA ASP A 358 -16.60 -7.46 9.97
C ASP A 358 -15.99 -8.49 9.01
N GLY A 359 -15.48 -9.60 9.54
CA GLY A 359 -14.80 -10.65 8.76
C GLY A 359 -13.32 -10.40 8.43
N LEU A 360 -12.71 -9.33 8.97
CA LEU A 360 -11.26 -9.06 8.86
C LEU A 360 -10.53 -9.04 10.21
N ASP A 361 -11.24 -9.35 11.31
CA ASP A 361 -10.65 -9.62 12.61
C ASP A 361 -10.43 -11.13 12.70
N LEU A 362 -9.18 -11.56 12.48
CA LEU A 362 -8.80 -12.94 12.11
C LEU A 362 -7.54 -13.43 12.83
N VAL A 363 -7.12 -12.72 13.88
CA VAL A 363 -5.94 -13.03 14.70
C VAL A 363 -6.28 -12.67 16.14
N GLU A 364 -6.21 -13.62 17.07
CA GLU A 364 -6.54 -13.38 18.47
C GLU A 364 -5.56 -12.41 19.14
N GLU A 365 -6.01 -11.65 20.15
CA GLU A 365 -5.18 -10.61 20.79
C GLU A 365 -3.88 -11.16 21.41
N GLU A 366 -3.83 -12.44 21.77
CA GLU A 366 -2.64 -13.11 22.32
C GLU A 366 -1.60 -13.48 21.24
N ASP A 367 -2.03 -13.71 20.00
CA ASP A 367 -1.18 -14.04 18.83
C ASP A 367 -0.65 -12.78 18.10
N GLN A 368 -1.11 -11.58 18.48
CA GLN A 368 -0.79 -10.33 17.79
C GLN A 368 0.58 -9.74 18.19
N PHE A 369 1.51 -9.68 17.23
CA PHE A 369 2.83 -9.04 17.43
C PHE A 369 2.86 -7.58 16.98
N THR A 370 2.86 -6.62 17.92
CA THR A 370 2.94 -5.18 17.61
C THR A 370 4.37 -4.66 17.44
N HIS A 371 4.66 -4.07 16.27
CA HIS A 371 5.98 -3.50 15.96
C HIS A 371 6.15 -2.06 16.45
N MET A 372 7.19 -1.83 17.26
CA MET A 372 7.65 -0.51 17.73
C MET A 372 8.63 0.11 16.72
N LEU A 373 8.13 0.68 15.62
CA LEU A 373 8.96 1.31 14.57
C LEU A 373 8.72 2.84 14.51
N PRO A 374 9.64 3.68 15.03
CA PRO A 374 9.59 5.14 14.89
C PRO A 374 9.63 5.62 13.44
N LEU A 375 9.11 6.81 13.18
CA LEU A 375 9.06 7.42 11.85
C LEU A 375 10.46 7.78 11.31
N GLU A 376 11.39 8.23 12.15
CA GLU A 376 12.66 8.82 11.70
C GLU A 376 13.82 7.83 11.55
N ASP A 377 13.74 6.64 12.12
CA ASP A 377 14.81 5.63 12.20
C ASP A 377 15.37 5.18 10.83
N ASP A 378 16.66 4.80 10.79
CA ASP A 378 17.36 4.41 9.56
C ASP A 378 17.08 2.95 9.15
N TYR A 379 15.90 2.73 8.55
CA TYR A 379 15.49 1.41 8.08
C TYR A 379 16.22 0.94 6.81
N ASN A 380 16.68 -0.30 6.85
CA ASN A 380 17.09 -1.05 5.65
C ASN A 380 15.84 -1.65 4.97
N PRO A 381 15.53 -1.33 3.70
CA PRO A 381 14.42 -1.94 2.97
C PRO A 381 14.71 -3.38 2.49
N GLU A 382 15.93 -3.89 2.62
CA GLU A 382 16.34 -5.22 2.15
C GLU A 382 15.92 -5.50 0.68
N ASP A 383 16.01 -4.49 -0.20
CA ASP A 383 15.59 -4.60 -1.61
C ASP A 383 16.34 -5.70 -2.39
N VAL A 384 17.49 -6.12 -1.88
CA VAL A 384 18.29 -7.26 -2.36
C VAL A 384 17.50 -8.57 -2.31
N LEU A 385 16.52 -8.72 -1.41
CA LEU A 385 15.60 -9.88 -1.35
C LEU A 385 14.59 -9.91 -2.49
N ASN A 386 14.46 -8.84 -3.27
CA ASN A 386 13.54 -8.79 -4.41
C ASN A 386 14.16 -9.44 -5.67
N VAL A 387 15.42 -9.91 -5.59
CA VAL A 387 16.25 -10.38 -6.69
C VAL A 387 16.74 -11.80 -6.40
N PHE A 388 16.64 -12.70 -7.39
CA PHE A 388 17.14 -14.07 -7.27
C PHE A 388 18.64 -14.12 -6.94
N LYS A 389 18.99 -15.01 -6.01
CA LYS A 389 20.34 -15.49 -5.73
C LYS A 389 20.30 -17.00 -5.66
N MET A 390 21.39 -17.66 -6.06
CA MET A 390 21.57 -19.08 -5.77
C MET A 390 21.85 -19.26 -4.28
N ASP A 391 21.14 -20.19 -3.65
CA ASP A 391 21.30 -20.60 -2.26
C ASP A 391 22.05 -21.94 -2.21
N PRO A 392 23.23 -22.04 -1.57
CA PRO A 392 23.92 -23.32 -1.41
C PRO A 392 23.18 -24.29 -0.47
N ASN A 393 22.37 -23.78 0.46
CA ASN A 393 21.63 -24.56 1.46
C ASN A 393 20.13 -24.71 1.08
N PHE A 394 19.80 -24.54 -0.20
CA PHE A 394 18.42 -24.53 -0.72
C PHE A 394 17.57 -25.70 -0.20
N LEU A 395 18.09 -26.93 -0.25
CA LEU A 395 17.36 -28.13 0.18
C LEU A 395 17.02 -28.08 1.67
N GLU A 396 17.99 -27.77 2.53
CA GLU A 396 17.76 -27.60 3.97
C GLU A 396 16.74 -26.51 4.26
N ASN A 397 16.76 -25.42 3.48
CA ASN A 397 15.90 -24.25 3.72
C ASN A 397 14.46 -24.48 3.24
N GLU A 398 14.26 -25.30 2.19
CA GLU A 398 12.93 -25.82 1.84
C GLU A 398 12.43 -26.84 2.87
N GLU A 399 13.31 -27.67 3.45
CA GLU A 399 12.93 -28.65 4.48
C GLU A 399 12.56 -27.99 5.80
N LYS A 400 13.35 -27.01 6.27
CA LYS A 400 13.01 -26.15 7.42
C LYS A 400 11.65 -25.47 7.22
N TYR A 401 11.38 -24.93 6.01
CA TYR A 401 10.07 -24.32 5.74
C TYR A 401 8.94 -25.35 5.71
N LYS A 402 9.14 -26.57 5.19
CA LYS A 402 8.13 -27.65 5.27
C LYS A 402 7.79 -28.04 6.70
N THR A 403 8.76 -28.05 7.63
CA THR A 403 8.52 -28.31 9.05
C THR A 403 7.65 -27.22 9.67
N ILE A 404 8.05 -25.96 9.52
CA ILE A 404 7.30 -24.79 10.03
C ILE A 404 5.90 -24.70 9.39
N LYS A 405 5.77 -25.07 8.11
CA LYS A 405 4.49 -25.12 7.39
C LYS A 405 3.55 -26.20 7.93
N LYS A 406 4.08 -27.36 8.36
CA LYS A 406 3.30 -28.39 9.05
C LYS A 406 2.86 -27.88 10.40
N GLU A 407 3.79 -27.39 11.22
CA GLU A 407 3.52 -26.78 12.52
C GLU A 407 2.34 -25.77 12.45
N ILE A 408 2.40 -24.78 11.55
CA ILE A 408 1.38 -23.73 11.40
C ILE A 408 0.02 -24.21 10.83
N LEU A 409 -0.03 -25.34 10.10
CA LEU A 409 -1.25 -25.82 9.44
C LEU A 409 -1.89 -27.00 10.18
N ASP A 410 -1.06 -27.98 10.56
CA ASP A 410 -1.45 -29.16 11.34
C ASP A 410 -1.98 -28.73 12.74
N GLU A 411 -1.54 -27.58 13.29
CA GLU A 411 -2.14 -26.90 14.47
C GLU A 411 -3.64 -26.54 14.28
N GLY A 412 -4.07 -26.28 13.04
CA GLY A 412 -5.44 -25.86 12.72
C GLY A 412 -6.41 -27.02 12.48
N ASP A 413 -5.92 -28.21 12.14
CA ASP A 413 -6.77 -29.39 11.91
C ASP A 413 -7.20 -30.08 13.22
N THR A 414 -6.56 -29.76 14.35
CA THR A 414 -6.85 -30.35 15.68
C THR A 414 -8.21 -29.99 16.31
N GLU A 415 -9.01 -29.11 15.69
CA GLU A 415 -10.43 -28.90 16.06
C GLU A 415 -11.43 -29.62 15.12
N SER A 416 -10.97 -30.56 14.28
CA SER A 416 -11.81 -31.28 13.31
C SER A 416 -11.85 -32.81 13.46
N GLU A 417 -11.66 -33.36 14.67
CA GLU A 417 -11.95 -34.78 14.97
C GLU A 417 -13.37 -34.99 15.55
N GLU A 418 -14.35 -35.21 14.69
CA GLU A 418 -15.44 -36.20 14.90
C GLU A 418 -15.95 -36.67 13.51
N GLY A 419 -15.50 -37.84 13.04
CA GLY A 419 -15.98 -38.44 11.78
C GLY A 419 -15.08 -39.54 11.22
N ASP A 420 -15.47 -40.81 11.45
CA ASP A 420 -14.86 -42.03 10.91
C ASP A 420 -14.66 -41.96 9.37
N ASP A 421 -13.62 -42.57 8.78
CA ASP A 421 -13.58 -44.03 8.58
C ASP A 421 -12.15 -44.61 8.45
N GLU A 422 -11.96 -45.87 8.86
CA GLU A 422 -10.72 -46.62 8.69
C GLU A 422 -10.70 -47.36 7.33
N GLY A 423 -9.60 -47.27 6.58
CA GLY A 423 -9.53 -47.80 5.20
C GLY A 423 -8.15 -48.28 4.76
N GLU A 424 -7.65 -49.37 5.34
CA GLU A 424 -6.50 -50.10 4.77
C GLU A 424 -6.89 -50.89 3.52
N GLY A 425 -5.99 -50.99 2.54
CA GLY A 425 -6.18 -51.72 1.27
C GLY A 425 -5.35 -51.12 0.13
N SER A 426 -4.02 -51.28 0.14
CA SER A 426 -3.27 -52.45 -0.39
C SER A 426 -3.03 -52.38 -1.90
N ASP A 427 -1.76 -52.26 -2.30
CA ASP A 427 -1.32 -52.46 -3.69
C ASP A 427 -1.50 -53.94 -4.10
N GLU A 428 -2.13 -54.21 -5.25
CA GLU A 428 -1.89 -55.41 -6.06
C GLU A 428 -1.77 -55.03 -7.55
N ASP A 429 -0.89 -55.72 -8.27
CA ASP A 429 -0.56 -55.52 -9.69
C ASP A 429 -1.55 -56.22 -10.64
N SER A 430 -1.51 -55.83 -11.92
CA SER A 430 -1.76 -56.67 -13.11
C SER A 430 -3.16 -57.29 -13.30
N ASP A 431 -3.80 -56.99 -14.43
CA ASP A 431 -3.74 -57.94 -15.55
C ASP A 431 -4.13 -57.31 -16.89
N ASP A 432 -3.70 -57.97 -17.97
CA ASP A 432 -3.72 -57.53 -19.36
C ASP A 432 -4.64 -58.43 -20.19
N ALA A 433 -5.44 -57.85 -21.11
CA ALA A 433 -6.34 -58.60 -21.99
C ALA A 433 -6.75 -57.79 -23.24
N ASP A 434 -6.22 -58.19 -24.39
CA ASP A 434 -6.64 -57.80 -25.75
C ASP A 434 -7.98 -58.49 -26.17
N GLU A 435 -8.34 -58.31 -27.44
CA GLU A 435 -9.42 -58.98 -28.21
C GLU A 435 -10.85 -58.40 -28.01
N ASP A 436 -11.65 -58.10 -29.06
CA ASP A 436 -11.38 -58.24 -30.50
C ASP A 436 -12.22 -57.27 -31.38
N GLU A 437 -11.89 -57.17 -32.67
CA GLU A 437 -12.69 -56.45 -33.68
C GLU A 437 -13.92 -57.25 -34.16
N ALA A 438 -15.01 -56.55 -34.53
CA ALA A 438 -16.05 -57.09 -35.41
C ALA A 438 -16.71 -56.00 -36.27
N ASP A 439 -16.69 -56.20 -37.59
CA ASP A 439 -17.22 -55.29 -38.63
C ASP A 439 -18.71 -55.56 -38.96
N GLY A 440 -19.36 -54.62 -39.66
CA GLY A 440 -20.74 -54.69 -40.17
C GLY A 440 -21.67 -53.59 -39.61
N GLY A 441 -22.15 -52.61 -40.38
CA GLY A 441 -21.98 -52.35 -41.81
C GLY A 441 -23.21 -52.73 -42.65
N ASP A 442 -23.99 -51.72 -43.07
CA ASP A 442 -24.83 -51.75 -44.28
C ASP A 442 -25.13 -50.30 -44.75
N GLU A 443 -25.44 -50.12 -46.04
CA GLU A 443 -25.74 -48.82 -46.68
C GLU A 443 -27.22 -48.72 -47.13
N GLY A 444 -27.71 -47.50 -47.39
CA GLY A 444 -29.07 -47.26 -47.90
C GLY A 444 -29.34 -45.82 -48.37
#